data_AF-L9KI19-F1
#
_entry.id   AF-L9KI19-F1
#
_cell.length_a   1.000
_cell.length_b   1.000
_cell.length_c   1.000
_cell.angle_alpha   90.00
_cell.angle_beta   90.00
_cell.angle_gamma   90.00
#
_symmetry.space_group_name_H-M   'P 1'
#
loop_
_entity.id
_entity.type
_entity.pdbx_description
1 polymer ?
#
loop_
_entity_poly.entity_id
_entity_poly.type
_entity_poly.pdbx_seq_one_letter_code
_entity_poly.pdbx_strand_id
1 'polypeptide(L)'
;MRLILGQMQKDPQVLSEPLKNPVKVQKIQKLMHETSFTKEAYEKYIKDYMKSIKGKLEEQRPERVKPFMTRATKQIKHILANFKNYQFIIGENMNPDCMVTLLNYREDGVTPYMIFFKDGLEMEKC
;
A
#
# COMPACT_ATOMS: atom_id res chain seq x y z
N MET A 1 -25.06 9.51 14.72
CA MET A 1 -24.78 9.71 13.29
C MET A 1 -23.93 8.56 12.78
N ARG A 2 -24.60 7.52 12.24
CA ARG A 2 -23.98 6.39 11.53
C ARG A 2 -23.87 6.82 10.07
N LEU A 3 -22.67 6.88 9.53
CA LEU A 3 -22.24 7.18 8.15
C LEU A 3 -20.86 7.77 8.41
N ILE A 4 -19.74 7.02 8.44
CA ILE A 4 -18.89 6.70 7.28
C ILE A 4 -18.03 5.45 7.62
N LEU A 5 -18.67 4.32 7.96
CA LEU A 5 -17.99 3.01 8.05
C LEU A 5 -18.25 2.13 6.82
N GLY A 6 -19.19 2.52 5.94
CA GLY A 6 -19.68 1.68 4.84
C GLY A 6 -18.87 1.66 3.55
N GLN A 7 -17.82 2.47 3.38
CA GLN A 7 -17.02 2.49 2.14
C GLN A 7 -15.56 2.05 2.34
N MET A 8 -15.12 1.82 3.58
CA MET A 8 -13.75 1.36 3.88
C MET A 8 -13.60 -0.17 3.89
N GLN A 9 -14.67 -0.90 3.54
CA GLN A 9 -14.75 -2.36 3.69
C GLN A 9 -14.85 -3.11 2.35
N LYS A 10 -14.56 -2.46 1.22
CA LYS A 10 -14.76 -3.08 -0.10
C LYS A 10 -13.55 -3.84 -0.68
N ASP A 11 -12.37 -3.80 -0.06
CA ASP A 11 -11.27 -4.70 -0.48
C ASP A 11 -10.44 -5.23 0.71
N PRO A 12 -10.65 -6.49 1.17
CA PRO A 12 -10.02 -7.04 2.38
C PRO A 12 -8.49 -7.22 2.33
N GLN A 13 -7.82 -6.76 1.27
CA GLN A 13 -6.37 -6.85 1.05
C GLN A 13 -5.64 -5.50 1.07
N VAL A 14 -6.37 -4.38 1.04
CA VAL A 14 -5.78 -3.04 1.12
C VAL A 14 -6.15 -2.44 2.47
N LEU A 15 -5.15 -2.34 3.35
CA LEU A 15 -5.35 -1.61 4.60
C LEU A 15 -5.20 -0.13 4.28
N SER A 16 -6.28 0.62 4.46
CA SER A 16 -6.27 2.08 4.44
C SER A 16 -6.54 2.59 5.85
N GLU A 17 -5.49 3.03 6.52
CA GLU A 17 -5.61 3.54 7.88
C GLU A 17 -5.70 5.08 7.83
N PRO A 18 -6.80 5.67 8.35
CA PRO A 18 -6.90 7.11 8.48
C PRO A 18 -5.94 7.59 9.58
N LEU A 19 -5.04 8.48 9.23
CA LEU A 19 -4.08 9.07 10.17
C LEU A 19 -4.76 10.18 10.97
N LYS A 20 -5.38 9.82 12.10
CA LYS A 20 -6.15 10.76 12.94
C LYS A 20 -5.32 11.56 13.94
N ASN A 21 -4.05 11.22 14.17
CA ASN A 21 -3.23 11.87 15.21
C ASN A 21 -1.93 12.46 14.61
N PRO A 22 -1.76 13.80 14.62
CA PRO A 22 -0.61 14.46 14.01
C PRO A 22 0.73 14.06 14.64
N VAL A 23 0.75 13.66 15.91
CA VAL A 23 1.98 13.21 16.60
C VAL A 23 2.43 11.82 16.11
N LYS A 24 1.49 10.92 15.80
CA LYS A 24 1.81 9.62 15.19
C LYS A 24 2.29 9.79 13.75
N VAL A 25 1.72 10.75 13.01
CA VAL A 25 2.15 11.08 11.64
C VAL A 25 3.60 11.50 11.61
N GLN A 26 4.03 12.45 12.47
CA GLN A 26 5.42 12.88 12.52
C GLN A 26 6.39 11.75 12.88
N LYS A 27 6.00 10.83 13.77
CA LYS A 27 6.86 9.71 14.16
C LYS A 27 7.02 8.68 13.05
N ILE A 28 5.95 8.37 12.32
CA ILE A 28 5.99 7.46 11.15
C ILE A 28 6.77 8.12 10.01
N GLN A 29 6.53 9.41 9.75
CA GLN A 29 7.25 10.18 8.73
C GLN A 29 8.75 10.29 9.01
N LYS A 30 9.18 10.19 10.28
CA LYS A 30 10.60 10.19 10.67
C LYS A 30 11.29 8.84 10.47
N LEU A 31 10.55 7.73 10.43
CA LEU A 31 11.06 6.37 10.23
C LEU A 31 10.91 5.89 8.77
N MET A 32 10.17 6.64 7.96
CA MET A 32 9.91 6.32 6.58
C MET A 32 10.47 7.42 5.67
N HIS A 33 11.11 7.03 4.58
CA HIS A 33 11.70 7.98 3.65
C HIS A 33 10.75 8.21 2.48
N GLU A 34 10.48 9.47 2.17
CA GLU A 34 9.81 9.83 0.92
C GLU A 34 10.75 9.53 -0.24
N THR A 35 10.21 8.86 -1.27
CA THR A 35 10.93 8.59 -2.50
C THR A 35 10.10 9.02 -3.69
N SER A 36 10.77 9.29 -4.80
CA SER A 36 10.14 9.63 -6.07
C SER A 36 10.40 8.53 -7.07
N PHE A 37 9.34 7.99 -7.66
CA PHE A 37 9.44 7.10 -8.81
C PHE A 37 9.07 7.84 -10.09
N THR A 38 9.67 7.44 -11.22
CA THR A 38 9.02 7.63 -12.51
C THR A 38 7.92 6.60 -12.68
N LYS A 39 6.96 6.85 -13.58
CA LYS A 39 5.85 5.91 -13.82
C LYS A 39 6.38 4.55 -14.30
N GLU A 40 7.41 4.57 -15.15
CA GLU A 40 8.07 3.38 -15.69
C GLU A 40 8.84 2.62 -14.60
N ALA A 41 9.55 3.35 -13.73
CA ALA A 41 10.29 2.75 -12.62
C ALA A 41 9.33 2.08 -11.62
N TYR A 42 8.21 2.74 -11.29
CA TYR A 42 7.20 2.17 -10.41
C TYR A 42 6.51 0.95 -11.05
N GLU A 43 6.22 0.99 -12.35
CA GLU A 43 5.64 -0.15 -13.05
C GLU A 43 6.55 -1.37 -13.03
N LYS A 44 7.87 -1.17 -13.18
CA LYS A 44 8.85 -2.25 -13.03
C LYS A 44 8.89 -2.77 -11.58
N TYR A 45 9.04 -1.87 -10.61
CA TYR A 45 9.06 -2.20 -9.19
C TYR A 45 7.85 -3.04 -8.78
N ILE A 46 6.63 -2.59 -9.10
CA ILE A 46 5.42 -3.24 -8.62
C ILE A 46 5.19 -4.61 -9.26
N LYS A 47 5.66 -4.82 -10.50
CA LYS A 47 5.66 -6.13 -11.16
C LYS A 47 6.59 -7.11 -10.45
N ASP A 48 7.80 -6.67 -10.09
CA ASP A 48 8.76 -7.52 -9.40
C ASP A 48 8.32 -7.80 -7.96
N TYR A 49 7.76 -6.80 -7.26
CA TYR A 49 7.12 -6.97 -5.95
C TYR A 49 5.98 -7.99 -5.99
N MET A 50 5.09 -7.91 -6.98
CA MET A 50 4.01 -8.90 -7.15
C MET A 50 4.53 -10.33 -7.33
N LYS A 51 5.63 -10.52 -8.07
CA LYS A 51 6.25 -11.86 -8.24
C LYS A 51 6.77 -12.39 -6.91
N SER A 52 7.42 -11.53 -6.11
CA SER A 52 7.92 -11.90 -4.77
C SER A 52 6.77 -12.34 -3.85
N ILE A 53 5.70 -11.54 -3.76
CA ILE A 53 4.52 -11.91 -2.96
C ILE A 53 3.84 -13.17 -3.50
N LYS A 54 3.74 -13.32 -4.82
CA LYS A 54 3.21 -14.54 -5.42
C LYS A 54 4.01 -15.77 -4.97
N GLY A 55 5.35 -15.72 -5.00
CA GLY A 55 6.20 -16.83 -4.54
C GLY A 55 5.96 -17.17 -3.06
N LYS A 56 5.95 -16.16 -2.19
CA LYS A 56 5.62 -16.35 -0.77
C LYS A 56 4.23 -16.95 -0.55
N LEU A 57 3.23 -16.49 -1.31
CA LEU A 57 1.87 -17.00 -1.23
C LEU A 57 1.78 -18.44 -1.76
N GLU A 58 2.50 -18.80 -2.83
CA GLU A 58 2.52 -20.18 -3.34
C GLU A 58 3.06 -21.18 -2.29
N GLU A 59 4.04 -20.76 -1.49
CA GLU A 59 4.62 -21.58 -0.41
C GLU A 59 3.73 -21.65 0.83
N GLN A 60 3.13 -20.53 1.25
CA GLN A 60 2.44 -20.46 2.54
C GLN A 60 0.91 -20.62 2.44
N ARG A 61 0.31 -20.07 1.38
CA ARG A 61 -1.15 -19.90 1.19
C ARG A 61 -1.53 -19.89 -0.30
N PRO A 62 -1.32 -21.00 -1.03
CA PRO A 62 -1.47 -21.04 -2.49
C PRO A 62 -2.88 -20.66 -2.97
N GLU A 63 -3.90 -20.87 -2.14
CA GLU A 63 -5.29 -20.47 -2.38
C GLU A 63 -5.47 -18.94 -2.50
N ARG A 64 -4.56 -18.15 -1.93
CA ARG A 64 -4.60 -16.68 -1.93
C ARG A 64 -3.93 -16.06 -3.15
N VAL A 65 -3.16 -16.83 -3.92
CA VAL A 65 -2.42 -16.35 -5.09
C VAL A 65 -3.33 -15.75 -6.15
N LYS A 66 -4.35 -16.51 -6.59
CA LYS A 66 -5.31 -16.05 -7.61
C LYS A 66 -6.04 -14.77 -7.20
N PRO A 67 -6.71 -14.70 -6.02
CA PRO A 67 -7.42 -13.49 -5.62
C PRO A 67 -6.47 -12.30 -5.42
N PHE A 68 -5.26 -12.50 -4.89
CA PHE A 68 -4.25 -11.45 -4.78
C PHE A 68 -3.86 -10.89 -6.16
N MET A 69 -3.47 -11.73 -7.11
CA MET A 69 -3.01 -11.29 -8.43
C MET A 69 -4.08 -10.51 -9.19
N THR A 70 -5.34 -10.96 -9.17
CA THR A 70 -6.46 -10.25 -9.81
C THR A 70 -6.68 -8.86 -9.20
N ARG A 71 -6.67 -8.76 -7.88
CA ARG A 71 -6.94 -7.50 -7.15
C ARG A 71 -5.76 -6.53 -7.23
N ALA A 72 -4.54 -7.03 -7.03
CA ALA A 72 -3.31 -6.26 -7.20
C ALA A 72 -3.25 -5.64 -8.59
N THR A 73 -3.54 -6.41 -9.65
CA THR A 73 -3.58 -5.88 -11.02
C THR A 73 -4.58 -4.73 -11.20
N LYS A 74 -5.77 -4.83 -10.59
CA LYS A 74 -6.77 -3.76 -10.63
C LYS A 74 -6.30 -2.52 -9.87
N GLN A 75 -5.72 -2.71 -8.69
CA GLN A 75 -5.21 -1.63 -7.85
C GLN A 75 -4.04 -0.90 -8.53
N ILE A 76 -3.12 -1.63 -9.14
CA ILE A 76 -1.96 -1.07 -9.86
C ILE A 76 -2.40 -0.21 -11.02
N LYS A 77 -3.39 -0.65 -11.80
CA LYS A 77 -3.97 0.18 -12.86
C LYS A 77 -4.53 1.49 -12.33
N HIS A 78 -5.20 1.46 -11.17
CA HIS A 78 -5.74 2.66 -10.53
C HIS A 78 -4.63 3.58 -9.99
N ILE A 79 -3.56 3.02 -9.44
CA ILE A 79 -2.39 3.78 -8.96
C ILE A 79 -1.67 4.44 -10.12
N LEU A 80 -1.41 3.72 -11.21
CA LEU A 80 -0.74 4.24 -12.41
C LEU A 80 -1.58 5.30 -13.14
N ALA A 81 -2.91 5.23 -13.05
CA ALA A 81 -3.80 6.27 -13.59
C ALA A 81 -3.74 7.58 -12.78
N ASN A 82 -3.57 7.47 -11.46
CA ASN A 82 -3.52 8.61 -10.54
C ASN A 82 -2.11 8.83 -9.97
N PHE A 83 -1.06 8.44 -10.71
CA PHE A 83 0.32 8.33 -10.21
C PHE A 83 0.82 9.62 -9.55
N LYS A 84 0.45 10.77 -10.09
CA LYS A 84 0.85 12.10 -9.59
C LYS A 84 0.22 12.48 -8.25
N ASN A 85 -0.88 11.83 -7.85
CA ASN A 85 -1.57 12.12 -6.59
C ASN A 85 -0.98 11.33 -5.42
N TYR A 86 -0.18 10.30 -5.71
CA TYR A 86 0.42 9.46 -4.69
C TYR A 86 1.81 9.96 -4.32
N GLN A 87 2.07 10.02 -3.02
CA GLN A 87 3.42 10.11 -2.48
C GLN A 87 3.91 8.71 -2.14
N PHE A 88 5.12 8.38 -2.58
CA PHE A 88 5.72 7.06 -2.37
C PHE A 88 6.61 7.11 -1.14
N ILE A 89 6.37 6.18 -0.22
CA ILE A 89 7.04 6.12 1.06
C ILE A 89 7.67 4.74 1.20
N ILE A 90 8.96 4.70 1.52
CA ILE A 90 9.70 3.46 1.78
C ILE A 90 9.98 3.31 3.27
N GLY A 91 9.95 2.06 3.76
CA GLY A 91 10.29 1.76 5.15
C GLY A 91 11.77 2.01 5.47
N GLU A 92 12.08 2.01 6.77
CA GLU A 92 13.38 2.36 7.35
C GLU A 92 14.57 1.62 6.72
N ASN A 93 14.38 0.35 6.33
CA ASN A 93 15.45 -0.46 5.75
C ASN A 93 15.80 -0.13 4.30
N MET A 94 15.09 0.82 3.65
CA MET A 94 15.28 1.22 2.23
C MET A 94 15.43 0.04 1.26
N ASN A 95 14.92 -1.14 1.64
CA ASN A 95 15.11 -2.35 0.88
C ASN A 95 14.19 -2.28 -0.35
N PRO A 96 14.73 -2.36 -1.59
CA PRO A 96 13.92 -2.35 -2.80
C PRO A 96 12.97 -3.55 -2.92
N ASP A 97 13.17 -4.61 -2.13
CA ASP A 97 12.26 -5.75 -2.05
C ASP A 97 11.12 -5.52 -1.03
N CYS A 98 11.23 -4.49 -0.19
CA CYS A 98 10.19 -4.13 0.77
C CYS A 98 9.07 -3.31 0.11
N MET A 99 7.91 -3.32 0.76
CA MET A 99 6.71 -2.65 0.29
C MET A 99 6.88 -1.12 0.26
N VAL A 100 6.57 -0.52 -0.90
CA VAL A 100 6.35 0.92 -1.04
C VAL A 100 4.94 1.24 -0.58
N THR A 101 4.83 2.06 0.46
CA THR A 101 3.56 2.59 0.97
C THR A 101 3.14 3.78 0.13
N LEU A 102 1.86 3.85 -0.23
CA LEU A 102 1.31 4.96 -1.00
C LEU A 102 0.50 5.85 -0.08
N LEU A 103 0.90 7.11 0.05
CA LEU A 103 0.13 8.13 0.73
C LEU A 103 -0.69 8.91 -0.30
N ASN A 104 -1.96 9.11 -0.02
CA ASN A 104 -2.81 10.04 -0.76
C ASN A 104 -3.76 10.75 0.20
N TYR A 105 -4.38 11.83 -0.26
CA TYR A 105 -5.40 12.57 0.47
C TYR A 105 -6.79 12.21 -0.06
N ARG A 106 -7.78 12.19 0.83
CA ARG A 106 -9.19 11.97 0.44
C ARG A 106 -9.69 13.15 -0.40
N GLU A 107 -10.90 13.02 -0.93
CA GLU A 107 -11.57 14.10 -1.70
C GLU A 107 -11.66 15.44 -0.94
N ASP A 108 -11.59 15.40 0.39
CA ASP A 108 -11.54 16.59 1.25
C ASP A 108 -10.20 17.35 1.16
N GLY A 109 -9.15 16.77 0.56
CA GLY A 109 -7.82 17.34 0.42
C GLY A 109 -7.03 17.45 1.74
N VAL A 110 -7.60 17.04 2.87
CA VAL A 110 -7.04 17.28 4.22
C VAL A 110 -6.80 15.98 4.96
N THR A 111 -7.56 14.92 4.68
CA THR A 111 -7.42 13.64 5.38
C THR A 111 -6.45 12.72 4.62
N PRO A 112 -5.20 12.53 5.09
CA PRO A 112 -4.30 11.57 4.48
C PRO A 112 -4.73 10.13 4.81
N TYR A 113 -4.50 9.24 3.87
CA TYR A 113 -4.60 7.81 4.03
C TYR A 113 -3.40 7.13 3.38
N MET A 114 -2.93 6.05 4.02
CA MET A 114 -1.87 5.20 3.49
C MET A 114 -2.47 3.91 2.96
N ILE A 115 -2.01 3.43 1.81
CA ILE A 115 -2.40 2.14 1.22
C ILE A 115 -1.27 1.14 1.47
N PHE A 116 -1.62 0.02 2.09
CA PHE A 116 -0.72 -1.12 2.29
C PHE A 116 -1.27 -2.38 1.62
N PHE A 117 -0.39 -3.21 1.05
CA PHE A 117 -0.72 -4.55 0.56
C PHE A 117 -0.67 -5.56 1.72
N LYS A 118 -1.84 -6.00 2.18
CA LYS A 118 -1.97 -6.89 3.34
C LYS A 118 -1.24 -8.22 3.16
N ASP A 119 -1.31 -8.82 1.98
CA ASP A 119 -0.63 -10.10 1.72
C ASP A 119 0.90 -9.96 1.59
N GLY A 120 1.42 -8.72 1.59
CA GLY A 120 2.85 -8.41 1.67
C GLY A 120 3.32 -7.94 3.05
N LEU A 121 2.43 -7.94 4.04
CA LEU A 121 2.75 -7.64 5.44
C LEU A 121 2.78 -8.93 6.25
N GLU A 122 3.91 -9.20 6.88
CA GLU A 122 3.99 -10.20 7.95
C GLU A 122 3.58 -9.48 9.24
N MET A 123 2.49 -9.95 9.88
CA MET A 123 2.11 -9.44 11.19
C MET A 123 3.09 -9.98 12.22
N GLU A 124 4.01 -9.13 12.66
CA GLU A 124 4.79 -9.40 13.86
C GLU A 124 3.84 -9.30 15.06
N LYS A 125 3.60 -10.41 15.74
CA LYS A 125 2.91 -10.41 17.04
C LYS A 125 3.93 -10.01 18.10
N CYS A 126 3.76 -8.83 18.69
CA CYS A 126 4.36 -8.51 19.99
C CYS A 126 3.49 -9.07 21.12
#